data_AF-A0A091TMY4-F1
#
_entry.id   AF-A0A091TMY4-F1
#
_cell.length_a   1.000
_cell.length_b   1.000
_cell.length_c   1.000
_cell.angle_alpha   90.00
_cell.angle_beta   90.00
_cell.angle_gamma   90.00
#
_symmetry.space_group_name_H-M   'P 1'
#
loop_
_entity.id
_entity.type
_entity.pdbx_description
1 polymer ?
#
loop_
_entity_poly.entity_id
_entity_poly.type
_entity_poly.pdbx_seq_one_letter_code
_entity_poly.pdbx_strand_id
1 'polypeptide(L)'
;MVAKGTTDYKAGFEYAFDQLQNSNITRANCNKMIMMFTDGGEDRVQDVFEKYNWPNKTVRVFTFSVGQHNYDVTPLQWMACANKG
;
A
#
# COMPACT_ATOMS: atom_id res chain seq x y z
N MET A 1 22.70 -3.73 0.03
CA MET A 1 21.58 -2.78 0.08
C MET A 1 21.53 -2.21 1.49
N VAL A 2 21.54 -0.89 1.65
CA VAL A 2 21.56 -0.25 2.98
C VAL A 2 20.21 0.42 3.18
N ALA A 3 19.39 -0.11 4.08
CA ALA A 3 18.19 0.58 4.55
C ALA A 3 18.62 1.76 5.42
N LYS A 4 18.11 2.96 5.14
CA LYS A 4 18.42 4.19 5.87
C LYS A 4 17.28 5.18 5.71
N GLY A 5 16.89 5.86 6.79
CA GLY A 5 15.83 6.87 6.79
C GLY A 5 14.64 6.49 7.66
N THR A 6 13.59 7.29 7.58
CA THR A 6 12.32 7.09 8.31
C THR A 6 11.26 6.52 7.37
N THR A 7 10.41 5.66 7.90
CA THR A 7 9.28 5.09 7.15
C THR A 7 8.19 6.14 6.94
N ASP A 8 7.73 6.30 5.70
CA ASP A 8 6.60 7.14 5.33
C ASP A 8 5.67 6.36 4.39
N TYR A 9 4.62 5.78 4.97
CA TYR A 9 3.62 5.02 4.20
C TYR A 9 2.79 5.93 3.30
N LYS A 10 2.54 7.17 3.71
CA LYS A 10 1.67 8.07 2.96
C LYS A 10 2.31 8.41 1.62
N ALA A 11 3.54 8.89 1.65
CA ALA A 11 4.29 9.19 0.43
C ALA A 11 4.46 7.94 -0.45
N GLY A 12 4.71 6.78 0.15
CA GLY A 12 4.84 5.51 -0.56
C GLY A 12 3.57 5.10 -1.32
N PHE A 13 2.41 5.16 -0.66
CA PHE A 13 1.13 4.81 -1.30
C PHE A 13 0.66 5.85 -2.31
N GLU A 14 0.82 7.16 -2.03
CA GLU A 14 0.52 8.21 -3.01
C GLU A 14 1.31 7.99 -4.30
N TYR A 15 2.61 7.74 -4.18
CA TYR A 15 3.45 7.41 -5.34
C TYR A 15 2.96 6.16 -6.08
N ALA A 16 2.62 5.09 -5.36
CA ALA A 16 2.14 3.85 -5.97
C ALA A 16 0.81 4.04 -6.72
N PHE A 17 -0.13 4.83 -6.18
CA PHE A 17 -1.38 5.15 -6.87
C PHE A 17 -1.14 6.01 -8.12
N ASP A 18 -0.27 7.01 -8.04
CA ASP A 18 0.08 7.84 -9.19
C ASP A 18 0.68 6.98 -10.32
N GLN A 19 1.52 6.00 -9.98
CA GLN A 19 2.01 5.02 -10.95
C GLN A 19 0.87 4.22 -11.60
N LEU A 20 -0.16 3.81 -10.85
CA LEU A 20 -1.29 3.05 -11.39
C LEU A 20 -2.26 3.87 -12.26
N GLN A 21 -2.25 5.20 -12.10
CA GLN A 21 -3.09 6.13 -12.87
C GLN A 21 -2.47 6.58 -14.19
N ASN A 22 -1.15 6.41 -14.38
CA ASN A 22 -0.49 6.81 -15.61
C ASN A 22 -1.02 6.03 -16.84
N SER A 23 -1.81 6.71 -17.66
CA SER A 23 -2.47 6.20 -18.87
C SER A 23 -1.64 6.33 -20.14
N ASN A 24 -0.48 7.01 -20.09
CA ASN A 24 0.33 7.31 -21.28
C ASN A 24 1.23 6.15 -21.72
N ILE A 25 1.10 4.99 -21.08
CA ILE A 25 1.87 3.78 -21.35
C ILE A 25 0.93 2.59 -21.56
N THR A 26 1.33 1.64 -22.43
CA THR A 26 0.59 0.40 -22.63
C THR A 26 0.53 -0.40 -21.33
N ARG A 27 -0.68 -0.82 -20.93
CA ARG A 27 -0.94 -1.53 -19.67
C ARG A 27 -1.86 -2.72 -19.89
N ALA A 28 -1.78 -3.69 -18.98
CA ALA A 28 -2.69 -4.83 -18.98
C ALA A 28 -4.16 -4.43 -18.78
N ASN A 29 -4.42 -3.32 -18.05
CA ASN A 29 -5.77 -2.78 -17.80
C ASN A 29 -6.80 -3.77 -17.21
N CYS A 30 -6.33 -4.84 -16.57
CA CYS A 30 -7.14 -5.77 -15.78
C CYS A 30 -6.98 -5.48 -14.29
N ASN A 31 -6.54 -6.47 -13.50
CA ASN A 31 -6.38 -6.34 -12.06
C ASN A 31 -5.25 -5.36 -11.74
N LYS A 32 -5.58 -4.29 -11.03
CA LYS A 32 -4.61 -3.36 -10.46
C LYS A 32 -4.37 -3.73 -9.01
N MET A 33 -3.11 -3.78 -8.60
CA MET A 33 -2.76 -4.15 -7.24
C MET A 33 -1.44 -3.50 -6.80
N ILE A 34 -1.32 -3.31 -5.49
CA ILE A 34 -0.12 -2.81 -4.81
C ILE A 34 0.26 -3.86 -3.77
N MET A 35 1.54 -4.24 -3.73
CA MET A 35 2.10 -5.09 -2.68
C MET A 35 3.10 -4.29 -1.86
N MET A 36 2.95 -4.26 -0.55
CA MET A 36 3.89 -3.62 0.37
C MET A 36 4.58 -4.67 1.23
N PHE A 37 5.91 -4.63 1.29
CA PHE A 37 6.73 -5.46 2.16
C PHE A 37 7.34 -4.57 3.25
N THR A 38 7.10 -4.90 4.52
CA THR A 38 7.56 -4.12 5.67
C THR A 38 7.70 -5.05 6.88
N ASP A 39 8.46 -4.64 7.87
CA ASP A 39 8.56 -5.28 9.18
C ASP A 39 7.51 -4.77 10.17
N GLY A 40 6.55 -3.92 9.76
CA GLY A 40 5.51 -3.38 10.64
C GLY A 40 5.46 -1.86 10.62
N GLY A 41 4.43 -1.29 11.24
CA GLY A 41 4.26 0.17 11.31
C GLY A 41 2.95 0.58 11.95
N GLU A 42 2.87 1.83 12.39
CA GLU A 42 1.75 2.34 13.20
C GLU A 42 0.64 3.00 12.37
N ASP A 43 0.95 3.42 11.15
CA ASP A 43 0.01 4.18 10.32
C ASP A 43 -0.81 3.28 9.38
N ARG A 44 -2.09 3.60 9.27
CA ARG A 44 -3.07 2.95 8.37
C ARG A 44 -3.25 3.70 7.06
N VAL A 45 -2.76 4.94 6.93
CA VAL A 45 -2.83 5.79 5.73
C VAL A 45 -4.22 5.80 5.08
N GLN A 46 -5.24 5.87 5.94
CA GLN A 46 -6.65 5.80 5.55
C GLN A 46 -7.03 6.93 4.59
N ASP A 47 -6.51 8.14 4.82
CA ASP A 47 -6.75 9.32 3.99
C ASP A 47 -6.31 9.11 2.53
N VAL A 48 -5.20 8.40 2.31
CA VAL A 48 -4.73 8.03 0.97
C VAL A 48 -5.70 7.06 0.31
N PHE A 49 -6.15 6.01 1.03
CA PHE A 49 -7.11 5.06 0.45
C PHE A 49 -8.46 5.70 0.16
N GLU A 50 -8.93 6.61 1.01
CA GLU A 50 -10.13 7.40 0.81
C GLU A 50 -10.05 8.25 -0.46
N LYS A 51 -8.92 8.94 -0.65
CA LYS A 51 -8.68 9.79 -1.83
C LYS A 51 -8.55 8.99 -3.12
N TYR A 52 -7.83 7.87 -3.11
CA TYR A 52 -7.38 7.21 -4.34
C TYR A 52 -8.14 5.95 -4.73
N ASN A 53 -8.73 5.24 -3.77
CA ASN A 53 -9.28 3.90 -4.01
C ASN A 53 -10.75 3.73 -3.57
N TRP A 54 -11.25 4.53 -2.63
CA TRP A 54 -12.61 4.39 -2.09
C TRP A 54 -13.61 5.31 -2.84
N PRO A 55 -14.91 4.95 -2.85
CA PRO A 55 -15.53 3.79 -2.19
C PRO A 55 -15.41 2.47 -2.99
N ASN A 56 -15.04 2.54 -4.27
CA ASN A 56 -15.16 1.41 -5.20
C ASN A 56 -14.15 0.28 -4.92
N LYS A 57 -12.98 0.61 -4.36
CA LYS A 57 -11.89 -0.32 -4.02
C LYS A 57 -11.47 -1.13 -5.26
N THR A 58 -11.06 -0.42 -6.30
CA THR A 58 -10.70 -1.00 -7.61
C THR A 58 -9.27 -1.52 -7.67
N VAL A 59 -8.39 -1.01 -6.78
CA VAL A 59 -7.03 -1.49 -6.58
C VAL A 59 -6.99 -2.40 -5.35
N ARG A 60 -6.40 -3.59 -5.48
CA ARG A 60 -6.18 -4.51 -4.35
C ARG A 60 -4.85 -4.20 -3.65
N VAL A 61 -4.83 -4.15 -2.32
CA VAL A 61 -3.62 -3.87 -1.55
C VAL A 61 -3.26 -5.08 -0.71
N PHE A 62 -2.07 -5.63 -0.92
CA PHE A 62 -1.53 -6.73 -0.14
C PHE A 62 -0.38 -6.22 0.72
N THR A 63 -0.37 -6.57 2.00
CA THR A 63 0.70 -6.20 2.94
C THR A 63 1.39 -7.45 3.46
N PHE A 64 2.72 -7.48 3.40
CA PHE A 64 3.54 -8.58 3.87
C PHE A 64 4.42 -8.09 5.02
N SER A 65 4.18 -8.65 6.21
CA SER A 65 5.09 -8.52 7.35
C SER A 65 6.22 -9.52 7.19
N VAL A 66 7.47 -9.05 7.13
CA VAL A 66 8.64 -9.92 6.88
C VAL A 66 9.71 -9.78 7.95
N GLY A 67 10.34 -10.90 8.29
CA GLY A 67 11.36 -10.98 9.33
C GLY A 67 10.78 -11.19 10.73
N GLN A 68 11.67 -11.45 11.69
CA GLN A 68 11.30 -11.56 13.09
C GLN A 68 11.40 -10.19 13.75
N HIS A 69 10.28 -9.65 14.21
CA HIS A 69 10.18 -8.33 14.81
C HIS A 69 9.04 -8.26 15.83
N ASN A 70 9.02 -7.19 16.63
CA ASN A 70 7.98 -6.92 17.62
C ASN A 70 7.08 -5.74 17.25
N TYR A 71 7.22 -5.19 16.03
CA TYR A 71 6.36 -4.11 15.56
C TYR A 71 4.91 -4.56 15.37
N ASP A 72 3.97 -3.65 15.57
CA ASP A 72 2.55 -3.92 15.37
C ASP A 72 2.24 -4.17 13.88
N VAL A 73 1.47 -5.23 13.64
CA VAL A 73 1.01 -5.65 12.31
C VAL A 73 -0.45 -5.34 12.08
N THR A 74 -1.17 -4.87 13.10
CA THR A 74 -2.60 -4.54 13.03
C THR A 74 -2.89 -3.48 11.96
N PRO A 75 -2.08 -2.42 11.79
CA PRO A 75 -2.27 -1.48 10.69
C PRO A 75 -2.12 -2.14 9.32
N LEU A 76 -1.15 -3.04 9.16
CA LEU A 76 -0.96 -3.78 7.91
C LEU A 76 -2.17 -4.64 7.55
N GLN A 77 -2.64 -5.43 8.51
CA GLN A 77 -3.84 -6.25 8.35
C GLN A 77 -5.06 -5.40 7.98
N TRP A 78 -5.23 -4.25 8.64
CA TRP A 78 -6.32 -3.32 8.32
C TRP A 78 -6.22 -2.81 6.88
N MET A 79 -5.02 -2.42 6.42
CA MET A 79 -4.83 -1.94 5.05
C MET A 79 -5.19 -2.99 4.01
N ALA A 80 -4.80 -4.25 4.22
CA ALA A 80 -5.17 -5.35 3.34
C ALA A 80 -6.69 -5.59 3.33
N CYS A 81 -7.29 -5.76 4.52
CA CYS A 81 -8.72 -6.00 4.66
C CYS A 81 -9.57 -4.86 4.05
N ALA A 82 -9.18 -3.61 4.28
CA ALA A 82 -9.94 -2.46 3.83
C ALA A 82 -9.91 -2.29 2.30
N ASN A 83 -8.92 -2.87 1.61
CA ASN A 83 -8.69 -2.75 0.18
C ASN A 83 -8.82 -4.07 -0.59
N LYS A 84 -9.52 -5.08 -0.03
CA LYS A 84 -9.83 -6.36 -0.72
C LYS A 84 -8.57 -7.13 -1.17
N GLY A 85 -7.48 -7.07 -0.40
CA GLY A 85 -6.30 -7.90 -0.56
C GLY A 85 -6.15 -8.93 0.55
#